data_AF-A0A7J6V2R9-F1
#
_entry.id   AF-A0A7J6V2R9-F1
#
_cell.length_a   1.000
_cell.length_b   1.000
_cell.length_c   1.000
_cell.angle_alpha   90.00
_cell.angle_beta   90.00
_cell.angle_gamma   90.00
#
_symmetry.space_group_name_H-M   'P 1'
#
loop_
_entity.id
_entity.type
_entity.pdbx_description
1 polymer ?
#
loop_
_entity_poly.entity_id
_entity_poly.type
_entity_poly.pdbx_seq_one_letter_code
_entity_poly.pdbx_strand_id
1 'polypeptide(L)'
;MAFTLSSSLYTVALLFALLFSTSIADIVPSNTPLTPENVCNATLDPKFCKSVVPVTGPQNIYNYCRSSFSKALRSAEKYSALIDKYLKQRSTLSNSAILALQDCQLLAGLNIDFLQSISNTINATQTLRTTQADSLESMLSAILTNQQTCLEGLQATASAWKIKDGLYTPLSNATKLYSVSLALFARGYGHTKKKGKFGRARKLLFSDLEAGPHGRLPMRMSNQHRKIYES
;
A
#
# COMPACT_ATOMS: atom_id res chain seq x y z
N MET A 1 -28.04 11.78 21.00
CA MET A 1 -27.39 10.46 21.08
C MET A 1 -27.68 9.55 19.88
N ALA A 2 -28.91 9.48 19.34
CA ALA A 2 -29.19 8.66 18.15
C ALA A 2 -28.45 9.11 16.86
N PHE A 3 -28.30 10.42 16.64
CA PHE A 3 -27.64 10.97 15.44
C PHE A 3 -26.13 10.65 15.36
N THR A 4 -25.43 10.65 16.50
CA THR A 4 -23.99 10.36 16.58
C THR A 4 -23.69 8.88 16.32
N LEU A 5 -24.57 7.98 16.77
CA LEU A 5 -24.50 6.54 16.48
C LEU A 5 -24.71 6.26 14.97
N SER A 6 -25.67 6.95 14.32
CA SER A 6 -25.90 6.76 12.89
C SER A 6 -24.72 7.21 12.02
N SER A 7 -24.05 8.32 12.39
CA SER A 7 -22.87 8.83 11.69
C SER A 7 -21.67 7.88 11.85
N SER A 8 -21.47 7.34 13.06
CA SER A 8 -20.42 6.35 13.32
C SER A 8 -20.66 5.02 12.60
N LEU A 9 -21.92 4.61 12.41
CA LEU A 9 -22.25 3.41 11.64
C LEU A 9 -22.02 3.62 10.14
N TYR A 10 -22.29 4.82 9.63
CA TYR A 10 -22.03 5.18 8.24
C TYR A 10 -20.54 5.23 7.92
N THR A 11 -19.72 5.80 8.79
CA THR A 11 -18.26 5.84 8.61
C THR A 11 -17.64 4.44 8.66
N VAL A 12 -18.09 3.60 9.60
CA VAL A 12 -17.66 2.20 9.68
C VAL A 12 -18.11 1.40 8.45
N ALA A 13 -19.34 1.62 7.96
CA ALA A 13 -19.83 0.98 6.74
C ALA A 13 -19.06 1.42 5.48
N LEU A 14 -18.67 2.71 5.39
CA LEU A 14 -17.84 3.24 4.30
C LEU A 14 -16.42 2.66 4.34
N LEU A 15 -15.81 2.58 5.52
CA LEU A 15 -14.49 1.97 5.69
C LEU A 15 -14.54 0.47 5.37
N PHE A 16 -15.60 -0.23 5.78
CA PHE A 16 -15.84 -1.63 5.41
C PHE A 16 -16.01 -1.77 3.88
N ALA A 17 -16.82 -0.93 3.24
CA ALA A 17 -16.97 -0.95 1.78
C ALA A 17 -15.65 -0.71 1.00
N LEU A 18 -14.74 0.10 1.56
CA LEU A 18 -13.39 0.28 1.02
C LEU A 18 -12.50 -0.96 1.21
N LEU A 19 -12.65 -1.69 2.32
CA LEU A 19 -11.92 -2.94 2.60
C LEU A 19 -12.44 -4.14 1.79
N PHE A 20 -13.72 -4.15 1.40
CA PHE A 20 -14.36 -5.24 0.63
C PHE A 20 -14.56 -4.92 -0.85
N SER A 21 -14.04 -3.80 -1.35
CA SER A 21 -14.00 -3.53 -2.79
C SER A 21 -13.09 -4.53 -3.47
N THR A 22 -13.66 -5.66 -3.90
CA THR A 22 -13.01 -6.60 -4.79
C THR A 22 -12.83 -5.88 -6.13
N SER A 23 -11.64 -5.31 -6.34
CA SER A 23 -11.24 -4.81 -7.64
C SER A 23 -11.28 -5.98 -8.63
N ILE A 24 -12.24 -5.94 -9.55
CA ILE A 24 -12.21 -6.79 -10.74
C ILE A 24 -11.22 -6.12 -11.67
N ALA A 25 -9.96 -6.53 -11.58
CA ALA A 25 -8.99 -6.15 -12.59
C ALA A 25 -9.25 -7.01 -13.84
N ASP A 26 -9.69 -6.37 -14.92
CA ASP A 26 -9.66 -7.00 -16.25
C ASP A 26 -8.20 -7.27 -16.61
N ILE A 27 -7.83 -8.55 -16.64
CA ILE A 27 -6.48 -9.00 -16.97
C ILE A 27 -6.30 -8.82 -18.47
N VAL A 28 -5.27 -8.06 -18.83
CA VAL A 28 -5.00 -7.77 -20.23
C VAL A 28 -3.98 -8.79 -20.77
N PRO A 29 -4.27 -9.47 -21.90
CA PRO A 29 -3.31 -10.35 -22.56
C PRO A 29 -2.02 -9.61 -22.95
N SER A 30 -0.87 -10.29 -22.85
CA SER A 30 0.48 -9.71 -22.93
C SER A 30 0.78 -8.77 -24.11
N ASN A 31 0.11 -8.95 -25.25
CA ASN A 31 0.43 -8.23 -26.50
C ASN A 31 -0.65 -7.24 -26.94
N THR A 32 -1.66 -6.98 -26.11
CA THR A 32 -2.75 -6.07 -26.49
C THR A 32 -2.22 -4.63 -26.41
N PRO A 33 -2.22 -3.86 -27.52
CA PRO A 33 -1.94 -2.43 -27.45
C PRO A 33 -3.00 -1.74 -26.59
N LEU A 34 -2.57 -1.01 -25.56
CA LEU A 34 -3.44 -0.27 -24.66
C LEU A 34 -3.11 1.21 -24.78
N THR A 35 -4.10 2.07 -24.99
CA THR A 35 -3.87 3.51 -24.90
C THR A 35 -3.73 3.95 -23.43
N PRO A 36 -3.12 5.12 -23.15
CA PRO A 36 -3.12 5.71 -21.81
C PRO A 36 -4.53 5.85 -21.22
N GLU A 37 -5.53 6.08 -22.07
CA GLU A 37 -6.94 6.16 -21.67
C GLU A 37 -7.46 4.80 -21.17
N ASN A 38 -7.23 3.74 -21.94
CA ASN A 38 -7.70 2.39 -21.61
C ASN A 38 -6.93 1.77 -20.44
N VAL A 39 -5.67 2.13 -20.23
CA VAL A 39 -4.88 1.60 -19.11
C VAL A 39 -5.24 2.29 -17.79
N CYS A 40 -5.57 3.57 -17.83
CA CYS A 40 -5.84 4.38 -16.64
C CYS A 40 -7.28 4.32 -16.14
N ASN A 41 -8.24 3.84 -16.95
CA ASN A 41 -9.66 3.76 -16.59
C ASN A 41 -9.93 2.95 -15.30
N ALA A 42 -9.11 1.94 -15.03
CA ALA A 42 -9.23 1.03 -13.90
C ALA A 42 -8.50 1.53 -12.64
N THR A 43 -7.85 2.70 -12.71
CA THR A 43 -7.18 3.31 -11.57
C THR A 43 -8.14 4.19 -10.77
N LEU A 44 -7.87 4.37 -9.48
CA LEU A 44 -8.67 5.24 -8.61
C LEU A 44 -8.56 6.74 -8.97
N ASP A 45 -7.47 7.15 -9.62
CA ASP A 45 -7.27 8.50 -10.13
C ASP A 45 -6.83 8.45 -11.61
N PRO A 46 -7.77 8.31 -12.56
CA PRO A 46 -7.45 8.19 -13.98
C PRO A 46 -6.76 9.43 -14.54
N LYS A 47 -7.05 10.62 -13.99
CA LYS A 47 -6.41 11.87 -14.41
C LYS A 47 -4.94 11.88 -14.02
N PHE A 48 -4.64 11.53 -12.77
CA PHE A 48 -3.26 11.38 -12.30
C PHE A 48 -2.53 10.25 -13.02
N CYS A 49 -3.16 9.09 -13.21
CA CYS A 49 -2.57 8.00 -13.99
C CYS A 49 -2.12 8.49 -15.37
N LYS A 50 -2.99 9.20 -16.10
CA LYS A 50 -2.67 9.75 -17.43
C LYS A 50 -1.51 10.74 -17.41
N SER A 51 -1.33 11.51 -16.33
CA SER A 51 -0.20 12.44 -16.22
C SER A 51 1.13 11.73 -15.92
N VAL A 52 1.09 10.49 -15.41
CA VAL A 52 2.29 9.74 -15.01
C VAL A 52 2.59 8.52 -15.87
N VAL A 53 1.75 8.11 -16.82
CA VAL A 53 2.10 7.04 -17.77
C VAL A 53 2.79 7.58 -19.02
N PRO A 54 3.71 6.82 -19.65
CA PRO A 54 4.33 7.22 -20.92
C PRO A 54 3.30 7.35 -22.04
N VAL A 55 3.36 8.43 -22.81
CA VAL A 55 2.49 8.66 -23.99
C VAL A 55 3.12 8.09 -25.26
N THR A 56 4.43 7.91 -25.28
CA THR A 56 5.21 7.42 -26.42
C THR A 56 5.88 6.08 -26.09
N GLY A 57 6.28 5.33 -27.12
CA GLY A 57 6.91 4.02 -26.96
C GLY A 57 5.90 2.86 -26.98
N PRO A 58 6.31 1.62 -26.65
CA PRO A 58 5.43 0.47 -26.79
C PRO A 58 4.34 0.49 -25.71
N GLN A 59 3.10 0.63 -26.16
CA GLN A 59 1.91 0.85 -25.33
C GLN A 59 1.31 -0.49 -24.88
N ASN A 60 1.96 -1.18 -23.95
CA ASN A 60 1.45 -2.41 -23.34
C ASN A 60 1.49 -2.35 -21.81
N ILE A 61 0.72 -3.23 -21.16
CA ILE A 61 0.54 -3.20 -19.70
C ILE A 61 1.85 -3.36 -18.91
N TYR A 62 2.80 -4.16 -19.40
CA TYR A 62 4.09 -4.37 -18.72
C TYR A 62 4.97 -3.13 -18.76
N ASN A 63 5.00 -2.42 -19.89
CA ASN A 63 5.75 -1.17 -20.00
C ASN A 63 5.14 -0.06 -19.16
N TYR A 64 3.80 0.03 -19.11
CA TYR A 64 3.13 0.94 -18.18
C TYR A 64 3.46 0.62 -16.72
N CYS A 65 3.40 -0.66 -16.35
CA CYS A 65 3.76 -1.14 -15.03
C CYS A 65 5.21 -0.78 -14.67
N ARG A 66 6.19 -1.17 -15.50
CA ARG A 66 7.61 -0.83 -15.28
C ARG A 66 7.85 0.68 -15.16
N SER A 67 7.19 1.47 -16.00
CA SER A 67 7.30 2.93 -15.95
C SER A 67 6.72 3.52 -14.67
N SER A 68 5.56 3.03 -14.20
CA SER A 68 4.94 3.49 -12.96
C SER A 68 5.80 3.13 -11.75
N PHE A 69 6.35 1.91 -11.69
CA PHE A 69 7.29 1.49 -10.64
C PHE A 69 8.58 2.32 -10.63
N SER A 70 9.15 2.59 -11.80
CA SER A 70 10.33 3.46 -11.92
C SER A 70 10.05 4.87 -11.38
N LYS A 71 8.85 5.41 -11.63
CA LYS A 71 8.44 6.71 -11.07
C LYS A 71 8.16 6.61 -9.56
N ALA A 72 7.52 5.54 -9.10
CA ALA A 72 7.24 5.28 -7.70
C ALA A 72 8.53 5.23 -6.88
N LEU A 73 9.54 4.50 -7.35
CA LEU A 73 10.85 4.41 -6.68
C LEU A 73 11.52 5.78 -6.57
N ARG A 74 11.59 6.54 -7.67
CA ARG A 74 12.12 7.92 -7.63
C ARG A 74 11.33 8.82 -6.67
N SER A 75 10.03 8.64 -6.57
CA SER A 75 9.19 9.39 -5.63
C SER A 75 9.48 9.00 -4.18
N ALA A 76 9.67 7.71 -3.91
CA ALA A 76 10.03 7.19 -2.59
C ALA A 76 11.40 7.71 -2.12
N GLU A 77 12.40 7.69 -3.00
CA GLU A 77 13.74 8.22 -2.74
C GLU A 77 13.70 9.72 -2.43
N LYS A 78 12.96 10.51 -3.23
CA LYS A 78 12.76 11.95 -2.98
C LYS A 78 12.06 12.21 -1.65
N TYR A 79 11.06 11.39 -1.33
CA TYR A 79 10.33 11.50 -0.07
C TYR A 79 11.23 11.20 1.14
N SER A 80 12.00 10.13 1.06
CA SER A 80 12.99 9.76 2.09
C SER A 80 14.03 10.86 2.30
N ALA A 81 14.62 11.38 1.21
CA ALA A 81 15.58 12.49 1.27
C ALA A 81 14.97 13.77 1.88
N LEU A 82 13.68 14.01 1.66
CA LEU A 82 12.98 15.13 2.26
C LEU A 82 12.80 14.94 3.77
N ILE A 83 12.43 13.74 4.22
CA ILE A 83 12.39 13.39 5.66
C ILE A 83 13.77 13.61 6.30
N ASP A 84 14.84 13.12 5.68
CA ASP A 84 16.21 13.30 6.16
C ASP A 84 16.58 14.78 6.29
N LYS A 85 16.14 15.61 5.35
CA LYS A 85 16.33 17.06 5.40
C LYS A 85 15.67 17.68 6.64
N TYR A 86 14.44 17.28 6.96
CA TYR A 86 13.77 17.75 8.19
C TYR A 86 14.47 17.24 9.45
N LEU A 87 14.87 15.96 9.47
CA LEU A 87 15.62 15.37 10.59
C LEU A 87 17.00 16.01 10.79
N LYS A 88 17.60 16.65 9.78
CA LYS A 88 18.82 17.46 9.97
C LYS A 88 18.55 18.79 10.68
N GLN A 89 17.30 19.28 10.65
CA GLN A 89 16.86 20.52 11.28
C GLN A 89 16.14 20.26 12.62
N ARG A 90 16.54 19.19 13.33
CA ARG A 90 15.97 18.74 14.62
C ARG A 90 15.77 19.86 15.64
N SER A 91 16.67 20.85 15.70
CA SER A 91 16.58 21.97 16.64
C SER A 91 15.33 22.84 16.47
N THR A 92 14.66 22.76 15.31
CA THR A 92 13.44 23.51 15.01
C THR A 92 12.16 22.71 15.23
N LEU A 93 12.29 21.45 15.68
CA LEU A 93 11.21 20.48 15.77
C LEU A 93 10.92 20.12 17.23
N SER A 94 9.66 19.81 17.53
CA SER A 94 9.32 19.17 18.81
C SER A 94 9.82 17.73 18.84
N ASN A 95 9.97 17.16 20.05
CA ASN A 95 10.28 15.73 20.20
C ASN A 95 9.25 14.83 19.49
N SER A 96 7.96 15.18 19.56
CA SER A 96 6.91 14.43 18.88
C SER A 96 7.04 14.46 17.35
N ALA A 97 7.41 15.60 16.77
CA ALA A 97 7.66 15.71 15.33
C ALA A 97 8.91 14.94 14.90
N ILE A 98 9.97 14.93 15.73
CA ILE A 98 11.18 14.15 15.48
C ILE A 98 10.85 12.65 15.43
N LEU A 99 10.09 12.14 16.42
CA LEU A 99 9.69 10.74 16.46
C LEU A 99 8.82 10.36 15.24
N ALA A 100 7.81 11.17 14.91
CA ALA A 100 6.98 10.93 13.72
C ALA A 100 7.79 10.92 12.41
N LEU A 101 8.78 11.80 12.29
CA LEU A 101 9.70 11.79 11.14
C LEU A 101 10.59 10.56 11.11
N GLN A 102 11.05 10.05 12.26
CA GLN A 102 11.83 8.81 12.34
C GLN A 102 10.99 7.58 11.96
N ASP A 103 9.74 7.52 12.39
CA ASP A 103 8.80 6.48 11.97
C ASP A 103 8.59 6.54 10.45
N CYS A 104 8.35 7.73 9.92
CA CYS A 104 8.26 7.95 8.48
C CYS A 104 9.53 7.59 7.71
N GLN A 105 10.71 7.84 8.27
CA GLN A 105 12.00 7.47 7.67
C GLN A 105 12.12 5.95 7.53
N LEU A 106 11.78 5.21 8.59
CA LEU A 106 11.77 3.74 8.58
C LEU A 106 10.79 3.20 7.52
N LEU A 107 9.56 3.72 7.51
CA LEU A 107 8.51 3.32 6.56
C LEU A 107 8.89 3.66 5.10
N ALA A 108 9.53 4.81 4.88
CA ALA A 108 10.04 5.18 3.55
C ALA A 108 11.16 4.24 3.08
N GLY A 109 12.07 3.83 3.98
CA GLY A 109 13.11 2.84 3.67
C GLY A 109 12.51 1.50 3.24
N LEU A 110 11.55 0.97 4.01
CA LEU A 110 10.83 -0.27 3.66
C LEU A 110 10.15 -0.16 2.30
N ASN A 111 9.55 1.00 1.99
CA ASN A 111 8.91 1.22 0.70
C ASN A 111 9.90 1.20 -0.47
N ILE A 112 11.09 1.78 -0.28
CA ILE A 112 12.17 1.74 -1.29
C ILE A 112 12.59 0.30 -1.54
N ASP A 113 12.84 -0.48 -0.48
CA ASP A 113 13.26 -1.89 -0.59
C ASP A 113 12.20 -2.74 -1.33
N PHE A 114 10.92 -2.56 -0.97
CA PHE A 114 9.82 -3.23 -1.67
C PHE A 114 9.72 -2.83 -3.13
N LEU A 115 9.80 -1.53 -3.45
CA LEU A 115 9.74 -1.03 -4.83
C LEU A 115 10.92 -1.55 -5.67
N GLN A 116 12.12 -1.63 -5.10
CA GLN A 116 13.29 -2.20 -5.76
C GLN A 116 13.11 -3.70 -6.02
N SER A 117 12.66 -4.47 -5.02
CA SER A 117 12.39 -5.90 -5.15
C SER A 117 11.37 -6.20 -6.26
N ILE A 118 10.26 -5.46 -6.27
CA ILE A 118 9.24 -5.60 -7.31
C ILE A 118 9.82 -5.22 -8.69
N SER A 119 10.52 -4.07 -8.78
CA SER A 119 11.11 -3.59 -10.03
C SER A 119 12.10 -4.58 -10.63
N ASN A 120 12.99 -5.15 -9.80
CA ASN A 120 13.94 -6.17 -10.22
C ASN A 120 13.24 -7.40 -10.81
N THR A 121 12.15 -7.83 -10.18
CA THR A 121 11.35 -8.96 -10.63
C THR A 121 10.66 -8.69 -11.96
N ILE A 122 9.91 -7.58 -12.08
CA ILE A 122 9.12 -7.27 -13.29
C ILE A 122 9.98 -6.83 -14.48
N ASN A 123 11.22 -6.37 -14.24
CA ASN A 123 12.18 -6.09 -15.31
C ASN A 123 12.73 -7.38 -15.93
N ALA A 124 12.93 -8.41 -15.11
CA ALA A 124 13.44 -9.70 -15.57
C ALA A 124 12.40 -10.53 -16.35
N THR A 125 11.11 -10.38 -16.03
CA THR A 125 10.04 -11.20 -16.63
C THR A 125 8.72 -10.46 -16.85
N GLN A 126 7.99 -10.88 -17.87
CA GLN A 126 6.59 -10.48 -18.12
C GLN A 126 5.59 -11.50 -17.55
N THR A 127 6.06 -12.66 -17.11
CA THR A 127 5.24 -13.73 -16.55
C THR A 127 5.64 -14.01 -15.12
N LEU A 128 4.64 -14.17 -14.24
CA LEU A 128 4.84 -14.50 -12.83
C LEU A 128 4.06 -15.76 -12.48
N ARG A 129 4.62 -16.56 -11.58
CA ARG A 129 3.86 -17.61 -10.89
C ARG A 129 2.85 -16.95 -9.96
N THR A 130 1.71 -17.59 -9.72
CA THR A 130 0.65 -17.05 -8.85
C THR A 130 1.13 -16.66 -7.47
N THR A 131 1.92 -17.50 -6.81
CA THR A 131 2.49 -17.19 -5.50
C THR A 131 3.43 -15.98 -5.52
N GLN A 132 4.14 -15.77 -6.64
CA GLN A 132 5.01 -14.62 -6.81
C GLN A 132 4.20 -13.34 -7.05
N ALA A 133 3.18 -13.40 -7.90
CA ALA A 133 2.27 -12.28 -8.13
C ALA A 133 1.55 -11.86 -6.84
N ASP A 134 1.02 -12.81 -6.07
CA ASP A 134 0.38 -12.56 -4.77
C ASP A 134 1.36 -11.92 -3.76
N SER A 135 2.62 -12.36 -3.75
CA SER A 135 3.66 -11.79 -2.89
C SER A 135 3.99 -10.34 -3.26
N LEU A 136 4.15 -10.04 -4.55
CA LEU A 136 4.41 -8.66 -5.01
C LEU A 136 3.19 -7.75 -4.80
N GLU A 137 1.97 -8.24 -4.99
CA GLU A 137 0.73 -7.51 -4.68
C GLU A 137 0.61 -7.21 -3.18
N SER A 138 1.05 -8.15 -2.32
CA SER A 138 1.11 -7.94 -0.88
C SER A 138 2.15 -6.89 -0.51
N MET A 139 3.32 -6.88 -1.15
CA MET A 139 4.32 -5.81 -0.97
C MET A 139 3.78 -4.44 -1.39
N LEU A 140 3.04 -4.36 -2.50
CA LEU A 140 2.38 -3.13 -2.95
C LEU A 140 1.33 -2.63 -1.96
N SER A 141 0.54 -3.55 -1.40
CA SER A 141 -0.42 -3.23 -0.36
C SER A 141 0.28 -2.72 0.90
N ALA A 142 1.40 -3.34 1.29
CA ALA A 142 2.23 -2.89 2.40
C ALA A 142 2.82 -1.48 2.15
N ILE A 143 3.26 -1.17 0.92
CA ILE A 143 3.74 0.18 0.56
C ILE A 143 2.67 1.25 0.82
N LEU A 144 1.42 0.98 0.41
CA LEU A 144 0.30 1.88 0.64
C LEU A 144 -0.01 2.03 2.14
N THR A 145 -0.02 0.94 2.89
CA THR A 145 -0.21 0.96 4.35
C THR A 145 0.88 1.77 5.03
N ASN A 146 2.16 1.53 4.71
CA ASN A 146 3.29 2.27 5.26
C ASN A 146 3.17 3.78 4.98
N GLN A 147 2.77 4.14 3.76
CA GLN A 147 2.58 5.54 3.38
C GLN A 147 1.44 6.20 4.18
N GLN A 148 0.35 5.47 4.41
CA GLN A 148 -0.79 5.91 5.20
C GLN A 148 -0.44 6.05 6.70
N THR A 149 0.24 5.06 7.29
CA THR A 149 0.72 5.10 8.68
C THR A 149 1.61 6.31 8.92
N CYS A 150 2.52 6.59 8.00
CA CYS A 150 3.36 7.78 8.09
C CYS A 150 2.54 9.08 8.01
N LEU A 151 1.59 9.18 7.07
CA LEU A 151 0.69 10.34 6.99
C LEU A 151 -0.07 10.57 8.30
N GLU A 152 -0.63 9.52 8.87
CA GLU A 152 -1.38 9.58 10.13
C GLU A 152 -0.49 10.03 11.29
N GLY A 153 0.75 9.55 11.36
CA GLY A 153 1.73 10.00 12.36
C GLY A 153 2.10 11.49 12.21
N LEU A 154 2.29 11.97 10.98
CA LEU A 154 2.55 13.39 10.71
C LEU A 154 1.33 14.27 10.99
N GLN A 155 0.11 13.76 10.79
CA GLN A 155 -1.13 14.46 11.08
C GLN A 155 -1.39 14.55 12.58
N ALA A 156 -1.14 13.48 13.33
CA ALA A 156 -1.24 13.47 14.78
C ALA A 156 -0.29 14.47 15.45
N THR A 157 0.81 14.85 14.77
CA THR A 157 1.81 15.79 15.25
C THR A 157 1.78 17.15 14.54
N ALA A 158 0.73 17.43 13.74
CA ALA A 158 0.65 18.62 12.89
C ALA A 158 0.68 19.95 13.66
N SER A 159 0.20 19.99 14.90
CA SER A 159 0.30 21.19 15.76
C SER A 159 1.72 21.48 16.24
N ALA A 160 2.63 20.51 16.12
CA ALA A 160 3.96 20.55 16.69
C ALA A 160 5.05 21.09 15.73
N TRP A 161 4.68 21.44 14.49
CA TRP A 161 5.59 22.02 13.50
C TRP A 161 4.88 22.79 12.39
N LYS A 162 5.49 23.90 11.96
CA LYS A 162 4.94 24.81 10.95
C LYS A 162 5.14 24.33 9.50
N ILE A 163 5.88 23.24 9.27
CA ILE A 163 6.25 22.78 7.92
C ILE A 163 5.44 21.56 7.47
N LYS A 164 4.15 21.56 7.80
CA LYS A 164 3.20 20.56 7.32
C LYS A 164 3.14 20.59 5.78
N ASP A 165 2.98 21.75 5.16
CA ASP A 165 2.61 21.81 3.74
C ASP A 165 3.72 21.29 2.80
N GLY A 166 4.98 21.35 3.25
CA GLY A 166 6.14 20.86 2.49
C GLY A 166 6.22 19.34 2.35
N LEU A 167 5.60 18.56 3.25
CA LEU A 167 5.63 17.09 3.22
C LEU A 167 4.37 16.47 2.66
N TYR A 168 3.21 17.09 2.87
CA TYR A 168 1.92 16.50 2.51
C TYR A 168 1.75 16.39 0.99
N THR A 169 2.21 17.37 0.22
CA THR A 169 2.08 17.34 -1.25
C THR A 169 2.95 16.24 -1.88
N PRO A 170 4.26 16.14 -1.59
CA PRO A 170 5.07 15.01 -2.05
C PRO A 170 4.52 13.65 -1.64
N LEU A 171 4.01 13.55 -0.40
CA LEU A 171 3.44 12.34 0.16
C LEU A 171 2.14 11.94 -0.57
N SER A 172 1.21 12.87 -0.79
CA SER A 172 -0.02 12.62 -1.53
C SER A 172 0.25 12.16 -2.97
N ASN A 173 1.21 12.80 -3.65
CA ASN A 173 1.61 12.41 -5.00
C ASN A 173 2.25 11.00 -5.02
N ALA A 174 3.07 10.67 -4.03
CA ALA A 174 3.64 9.33 -3.88
C ALA A 174 2.53 8.27 -3.68
N THR A 175 1.56 8.53 -2.78
CA THR A 175 0.42 7.64 -2.54
C THR A 175 -0.38 7.36 -3.82
N LYS A 176 -0.69 8.42 -4.60
CA LYS A 176 -1.37 8.27 -5.89
C LYS A 176 -0.57 7.41 -6.86
N LEU A 177 0.75 7.60 -6.90
CA LEU A 177 1.64 6.86 -7.78
C LEU A 177 1.78 5.37 -7.40
N TYR A 178 1.77 5.07 -6.10
CA TYR A 178 1.73 3.69 -5.60
C TYR A 178 0.39 3.03 -5.92
N SER A 179 -0.71 3.75 -5.77
CA SER A 179 -2.05 3.28 -6.14
C SER A 179 -2.14 2.96 -7.65
N VAL A 180 -1.62 3.85 -8.50
CA VAL A 180 -1.52 3.59 -9.94
C VAL A 180 -0.65 2.36 -10.22
N SER A 181 0.50 2.22 -9.55
CA SER A 181 1.39 1.07 -9.74
C SER A 181 0.73 -0.25 -9.35
N LEU A 182 -0.02 -0.28 -8.24
CA LEU A 182 -0.80 -1.44 -7.82
C LEU A 182 -1.89 -1.80 -8.84
N ALA A 183 -2.64 -0.82 -9.33
CA ALA A 183 -3.69 -1.06 -10.32
C ALA A 183 -3.13 -1.60 -11.65
N LEU A 184 -2.02 -1.04 -12.13
CA LEU A 184 -1.35 -1.51 -13.34
C LEU A 184 -0.73 -2.90 -13.14
N PHE A 185 -0.16 -3.17 -11.96
CA PHE A 185 0.35 -4.48 -11.61
C PHE A 185 -0.77 -5.53 -11.61
N ALA A 186 -1.89 -5.25 -10.95
CA ALA A 186 -3.03 -6.17 -10.89
C ALA A 186 -3.60 -6.51 -12.29
N ARG A 187 -3.58 -5.56 -13.24
CA ARG A 187 -4.03 -5.82 -14.62
C ARG A 187 -3.04 -6.61 -15.46
N GLY A 188 -1.73 -6.41 -15.26
CA GLY A 188 -0.68 -7.06 -16.07
C GLY A 188 -0.24 -8.41 -15.51
N TYR A 189 -0.25 -8.55 -14.20
CA TYR A 189 0.31 -9.68 -13.46
C TYR A 189 -0.67 -10.32 -12.48
N GLY A 190 -1.82 -9.69 -12.24
CA GLY A 190 -2.86 -10.32 -11.43
C GLY A 190 -3.37 -11.58 -12.11
N HIS A 191 -3.76 -12.55 -11.30
CA HIS A 191 -4.44 -13.73 -11.76
C HIS A 191 -5.93 -13.53 -11.56
N THR A 192 -6.77 -14.06 -12.46
CA THR A 192 -8.20 -14.14 -12.14
C THR A 192 -8.23 -15.08 -10.95
N LYS A 193 -8.49 -14.56 -9.75
CA LYS A 193 -8.99 -15.40 -8.69
C LYS A 193 -10.29 -15.90 -9.27
N LYS A 194 -10.27 -17.07 -9.92
CA LYS A 194 -11.49 -17.79 -10.27
C LYS A 194 -12.33 -17.65 -9.02
N LYS A 195 -13.59 -17.23 -9.14
CA LYS A 195 -14.56 -17.54 -8.10
C LYS A 195 -14.50 -19.06 -8.00
N GLY A 196 -13.57 -19.58 -7.21
CA GLY A 196 -13.70 -20.91 -6.66
C GLY A 196 -15.08 -20.84 -6.09
N LYS A 197 -15.98 -21.70 -6.60
CA LYS A 197 -17.16 -22.06 -5.84
C LYS A 197 -16.68 -22.08 -4.40
N PHE A 198 -17.26 -21.24 -3.56
CA PHE A 198 -16.93 -21.21 -2.14
C PHE A 198 -17.36 -22.57 -1.61
N GLY A 199 -16.56 -23.59 -1.89
CA GLY A 199 -16.52 -24.86 -1.22
C GLY A 199 -16.16 -24.46 0.18
N ARG A 200 -17.21 -24.43 0.99
CA ARG A 200 -17.23 -24.22 2.42
C ARG A 200 -15.93 -24.74 3.06
N ALA A 201 -14.96 -23.84 3.25
CA ALA A 201 -13.81 -23.91 4.16
C ALA A 201 -12.66 -23.01 3.66
N ARG A 202 -12.83 -21.68 3.72
CA ARG A 202 -11.67 -20.87 4.11
C ARG A 202 -11.52 -21.06 5.60
N LYS A 203 -10.68 -22.03 5.99
CA LYS A 203 -10.26 -22.17 7.38
C LYS A 203 -9.42 -20.94 7.71
N LEU A 204 -10.07 -19.92 8.27
CA LEU A 204 -9.37 -18.82 8.94
C LEU A 204 -8.42 -19.46 9.96
N LEU A 205 -7.24 -18.88 10.17
CA LEU A 205 -6.19 -19.37 11.06
C LEU A 205 -6.63 -19.66 12.51
N PHE A 206 -7.88 -19.30 12.86
CA PHE A 206 -8.49 -19.51 14.17
C PHE A 206 -9.86 -20.19 14.14
N SER A 207 -10.27 -20.80 13.02
CA SER A 207 -11.61 -21.40 12.88
C SER A 207 -11.85 -22.62 13.78
N ASP A 208 -10.77 -23.26 14.22
CA ASP A 208 -10.79 -24.46 15.06
C ASP A 208 -10.59 -24.14 16.55
N LEU A 209 -10.41 -22.87 16.93
CA LEU A 209 -10.28 -22.52 18.33
C LEU A 209 -11.68 -22.33 18.91
N GLU A 210 -12.17 -23.35 19.62
CA GLU A 210 -13.29 -23.18 20.54
C GLU A 210 -12.94 -22.05 21.52
N ALA A 211 -13.75 -20.99 21.49
CA ALA A 211 -13.65 -19.92 22.46
C ALA A 211 -13.89 -20.53 23.85
N GLY A 212 -12.99 -20.27 24.81
CA GLY A 212 -13.17 -20.77 26.17
C GLY A 212 -14.47 -20.23 26.80
N PRO A 213 -14.89 -20.75 27.97
CA PRO A 213 -16.18 -20.44 28.62
C PRO A 213 -16.52 -18.95 28.83
N HIS A 214 -15.58 -18.04 28.59
CA HIS A 214 -15.72 -16.59 28.69
C HIS A 214 -15.37 -15.83 27.40
N GLY A 215 -15.40 -16.47 26.23
CA GLY A 215 -15.14 -15.83 24.94
C GLY A 215 -13.67 -15.41 24.72
N ARG A 216 -12.74 -15.90 25.56
CA ARG A 216 -11.31 -15.61 25.40
C ARG A 216 -10.69 -16.62 24.43
N LEU A 217 -9.95 -16.10 23.46
CA LEU A 217 -9.07 -16.90 22.61
C LEU A 217 -7.96 -17.50 23.49
N PRO A 218 -7.70 -18.82 23.46
CA PRO A 218 -6.64 -19.44 24.25
C PRO A 218 -5.28 -19.16 23.58
N MET A 219 -4.80 -17.92 23.69
CA MET A 219 -3.45 -17.54 23.29
C MET A 219 -2.48 -18.01 24.37
N ARG A 220 -2.09 -19.30 24.32
CA ARG A 220 -1.04 -19.83 25.20
C ARG A 220 0.31 -19.64 24.54
N MET A 221 1.09 -18.69 25.06
CA MET A 221 2.47 -18.46 24.61
C MET A 221 3.35 -19.67 24.98
N SER A 222 4.17 -20.14 24.03
CA SER A 222 5.15 -21.19 24.30
C SER A 222 6.17 -20.73 25.33
N ASN A 223 6.59 -21.63 26.22
CA ASN A 223 7.60 -21.38 27.25
C ASN A 223 8.92 -20.83 26.66
N GLN A 224 9.24 -21.16 25.42
CA GLN A 224 10.43 -20.66 24.74
C GLN A 224 10.32 -19.16 24.38
N HIS A 225 9.15 -18.72 23.90
CA HIS A 225 8.90 -17.32 23.57
C HIS A 225 8.67 -16.46 24.81
N ARG A 226 8.10 -17.04 25.87
CA ARG A 226 7.91 -16.34 27.15
C ARG A 226 9.22 -15.85 27.76
N LYS A 227 10.29 -16.65 27.65
CA LYS A 227 11.63 -16.30 28.14
C LYS A 227 12.26 -15.07 27.48
N ILE A 228 11.79 -14.68 26.29
CA ILE A 228 12.29 -13.49 25.57
C ILE A 228 11.65 -12.21 26.11
N TYR A 229 10.44 -12.31 26.67
CA TYR A 229 9.70 -11.17 27.20
C TYR A 229 9.91 -10.98 28.71
N GLU A 230 10.18 -12.07 29.44
CA GLU A 230 10.44 -12.06 30.88
C GLU A 230 11.94 -11.85 31.23
N SER A 231 12.79 -11.62 30.23
CA SER A 231 14.21 -11.23 30.39
C SER A 231 14.38 -9.72 30.36
#